data_AF-A0A945I1M0-F1
#
_entry.id   AF-A0A945I1M0-F1
#
_cell.length_a   1.000
_cell.length_b   1.000
_cell.length_c   1.000
_cell.angle_alpha   90.00
_cell.angle_beta   90.00
_cell.angle_gamma   90.00
#
_symmetry.space_group_name_H-M   'P 1'
#
loop_
_entity.id
_entity.type
_entity.pdbx_description
1 polymer ?
#
loop_
_entity_poly.entity_id
_entity_poly.type
_entity_poly.pdbx_seq_one_letter_code
_entity_poly.pdbx_strand_id
1 'polypeptide(L)' 'MAIFSGEVTIKVRFKDIQVAVGYGMTSAIIKHRCVEQAYAKSPWSKIKNQKDDRFVVVIEKENIE' A
#
# COMPACT_ATOMS: atom_id res chain seq x y z
N MET A 1 -19.09 20.20 8.98
CA MET A 1 -18.16 19.08 8.74
C MET A 1 -18.98 17.97 8.13
N ALA A 2 -18.68 17.55 6.92
CA ALA A 2 -19.41 16.48 6.26
C ALA A 2 -18.90 15.13 6.77
N ILE A 3 -19.81 14.17 6.93
CA ILE A 3 -19.51 12.80 7.34
C ILE A 3 -19.74 11.94 6.10
N PHE A 4 -18.70 11.23 5.68
CA PHE A 4 -18.74 10.34 4.53
C PHE A 4 -18.47 8.92 5.00
N SER A 5 -19.06 7.95 4.30
CA SER A 5 -18.79 6.52 4.51
C SER A 5 -18.43 5.90 3.18
N GLY A 6 -17.44 5.01 3.17
CA GLY A 6 -17.01 4.40 1.93
C GLY A 6 -15.99 3.30 2.12
N GLU A 7 -15.78 2.56 1.04
CA GLU A 7 -14.80 1.49 0.93
C GLU A 7 -13.91 1.73 -0.29
N VAL A 8 -12.60 1.56 -0.10
CA VAL A 8 -11.61 1.63 -1.19
C VAL A 8 -10.83 0.33 -1.22
N THR A 9 -10.89 -0.37 -2.35
CA THR A 9 -10.08 -1.57 -2.60
C THR A 9 -8.82 -1.18 -3.35
N ILE A 10 -7.68 -1.31 -2.68
CA ILE A 10 -6.36 -1.00 -3.23
C ILE A 10 -5.63 -2.29 -3.55
N LYS A 11 -5.22 -2.45 -4.81
CA LYS A 11 -4.36 -3.53 -5.27
C LYS A 11 -2.92 -3.07 -5.35
N VAL A 12 -2.07 -3.74 -4.58
CA VAL A 12 -0.63 -3.51 -4.61
C VAL A 12 0.03 -4.70 -5.29
N ARG A 13 0.71 -4.45 -6.39
CA ARG A 13 1.56 -5.43 -7.08
C ARG A 13 3.01 -5.08 -6.78
N PHE A 14 3.84 -6.09 -6.61
CA PHE A 14 5.27 -5.90 -6.41
C PHE A 14 6.06 -6.88 -7.27
N LYS A 15 7.27 -6.48 -7.66
CA LYS A 15 8.18 -7.32 -8.45
C LYS A 15 9.60 -7.21 -7.91
N ASP A 16 10.32 -8.32 -7.83
CA ASP A 16 11.74 -8.37 -7.47
C ASP A 16 12.07 -7.68 -6.12
N ILE A 17 11.24 -7.90 -5.09
CA ILE A 17 11.45 -7.36 -3.74
C ILE A 17 12.35 -8.29 -2.91
N GLN A 18 13.34 -7.73 -2.23
CA GLN A 18 14.19 -8.48 -1.31
C GLN A 18 13.60 -8.41 0.11
N VAL A 19 13.24 -9.58 0.67
CA VAL A 19 12.61 -9.70 1.99
C VAL A 19 13.42 -10.70 2.81
N ALA A 20 13.68 -10.35 4.07
CA ALA A 20 14.31 -11.27 4.99
C ALA A 20 13.38 -12.48 5.24
N VAL A 21 13.92 -13.69 5.13
CA VAL A 21 13.18 -14.93 5.34
C VAL A 21 13.51 -15.51 6.72
N GLY A 22 12.47 -15.83 7.50
CA GLY A 22 12.62 -16.45 8.83
C GLY A 22 11.35 -16.35 9.69
N TYR A 23 11.13 -17.36 10.56
CA TYR A 23 10.10 -17.39 11.61
C TYR A 23 8.65 -17.04 11.17
N GLY A 24 8.29 -17.28 9.90
CA GLY A 24 6.96 -16.95 9.37
C GLY A 24 6.68 -15.45 9.20
N MET A 25 7.66 -14.57 9.48
CA MET A 25 7.47 -13.12 9.41
C MET A 25 7.50 -12.56 7.98
N THR A 26 7.99 -13.33 7.00
CA THR A 26 8.10 -12.90 5.59
C THR A 26 6.78 -12.34 5.05
N SER A 27 5.66 -13.03 5.34
CA SER A 27 4.33 -12.59 4.91
C SER A 27 3.92 -11.26 5.55
N ALA A 28 4.22 -11.08 6.84
CA ALA A 28 3.93 -9.84 7.56
C ALA A 28 4.76 -8.66 7.01
N ILE A 29 6.04 -8.88 6.72
CA ILE A 29 6.92 -7.85 6.13
C ILE A 29 6.42 -7.43 4.75
N ILE A 30 6.01 -8.37 3.90
CA ILE A 30 5.45 -8.06 2.57
C ILE A 30 4.18 -7.23 2.71
N LYS A 31 3.25 -7.64 3.58
CA LYS A 31 1.98 -6.91 3.81
C LYS A 31 2.25 -5.49 4.33
N HIS A 32 3.15 -5.34 5.29
CA HIS A 32 3.54 -4.04 5.83
C HIS A 32 4.06 -3.11 4.72
N ARG A 33 5.03 -3.59 3.93
CA ARG A 33 5.58 -2.81 2.80
C ARG A 33 4.51 -2.44 1.77
N CYS A 34 3.57 -3.34 1.46
CA CYS A 34 2.47 -3.02 0.54
C CYS A 34 1.61 -1.85 1.05
N VAL A 35 1.27 -1.85 2.34
CA VAL A 35 0.48 -0.76 2.97
C VAL A 35 1.27 0.55 2.98
N GLU A 36 2.55 0.49 3.34
CA GLU A 36 3.42 1.68 3.31
C GLU A 36 3.53 2.27 1.90
N GLN A 37 3.67 1.44 0.87
CA GLN A 37 3.76 1.91 -0.52
C GLN A 37 2.42 2.47 -1.03
N ALA A 38 1.29 1.88 -0.63
CA ALA A 38 -0.02 2.47 -0.88
C ALA A 38 -0.15 3.85 -0.23
N TYR A 39 0.28 3.99 1.03
CA TYR A 39 0.30 5.28 1.70
C TYR A 39 1.29 6.26 1.06
N ALA A 40 2.50 5.85 0.72
CA ALA A 40 3.55 6.69 0.12
C ALA A 40 3.14 7.30 -1.22
N LYS A 41 2.36 6.56 -2.02
CA LYS A 41 1.83 7.04 -3.32
C LYS A 41 0.58 7.92 -3.19
N SER A 42 -0.06 7.99 -2.04
CA SER A 42 -1.18 8.91 -1.79
C SER A 42 -0.73 10.38 -1.90
N PRO A 43 -1.56 11.27 -2.49
CA PRO A 43 -1.26 12.70 -2.57
C PRO A 43 -1.13 13.36 -1.19
N TRP A 44 -1.73 12.77 -0.15
CA TRP A 44 -1.66 13.26 1.24
C TRP A 44 -0.61 12.55 2.10
N SER A 45 0.25 11.73 1.49
CA SER A 45 1.29 11.03 2.23
C SER A 45 2.30 11.97 2.89
N LYS A 46 2.74 11.62 4.10
CA LYS A 46 3.91 12.24 4.74
C LYS A 46 5.24 11.60 4.32
N ILE A 47 5.20 10.42 3.69
CA ILE A 47 6.39 9.63 3.31
C ILE A 47 6.57 9.54 1.79
N LYS A 48 6.19 10.58 1.05
CA LYS A 48 6.25 10.63 -0.44
C LYS A 48 7.63 10.29 -1.02
N ASN A 49 8.70 10.49 -0.26
CA ASN A 49 10.08 10.24 -0.68
C ASN A 49 10.49 8.77 -0.57
N GLN A 50 9.69 7.92 0.11
CA GLN A 50 9.97 6.49 0.32
C GLN A 50 9.23 5.60 -0.70
N LYS A 51 8.83 6.17 -1.84
CA LYS A 51 8.21 5.41 -2.92
C LYS A 51 9.23 4.45 -3.52
N ASP A 52 8.80 3.22 -3.73
CA ASP A 52 9.57 2.21 -4.43
C ASP A 52 8.87 1.87 -5.76
N ASP A 53 9.60 2.01 -6.87
CA ASP A 53 9.11 1.73 -8.22
C ASP A 53 8.80 0.24 -8.44
N ARG A 54 9.36 -0.64 -7.60
CA ARG A 54 9.04 -2.07 -7.62
C ARG A 54 7.61 -2.35 -7.17
N PHE A 55 6.96 -1.39 -6.51
CA PHE A 55 5.57 -1.48 -6.07
C PHE A 55 4.67 -0.62 -6.97
N VAL A 56 3.69 -1.27 -7.58
CA VAL A 56 2.65 -0.65 -8.39
C VAL A 56 1.34 -0.70 -7.59
N VAL A 57 0.79 0.48 -7.30
CA VAL A 57 -0.45 0.62 -6.54
C VAL A 57 -1.56 1.05 -7.49
N VAL A 58 -2.67 0.32 -7.50
CA VAL A 58 -3.84 0.56 -8.35
C VAL A 58 -5.09 0.55 -7.47
N ILE A 59 -5.98 1.51 -7.67
CA ILE A 59 -7.31 1.51 -7.04
C ILE A 59 -8.22 0.67 -7.93
N GLU A 60 -8.73 -0.45 -7.41
CA GLU A 60 -9.61 -1.34 -8.19
C GLU A 60 -11.07 -0.97 -8.04
N LYS A 61 -11.49 -0.55 -6.84
CA LYS A 61 -12.85 -0.12 -6.55
C LYS A 61 -12.81 1.01 -5.52
N GLU A 62 -13.66 2.00 -5.73
CA GLU A 62 -13.89 3.11 -4.81
C GLU A 62 -15.40 3.32 -4.74
N ASN A 63 -15.96 3.21 -3.54
CA ASN A 63 -17.35 3.57 -3.26
C ASN A 63 -17.33 4.53 -2.07
N ILE A 64 -17.51 5.82 -2.32
CA ILE A 64 -17.50 6.88 -1.31
C ILE A 64 -18.84 7.60 -1.42
N GLU A 65 -19.62 7.59 -0.34
CA GLU A 65 -20.95 8.21 -0.21
C GLU A 65 -20.92 9.41 0.74
#